data_AF-A0A3M2FNZ3-F1
#
_entry.id   AF-A0A3M2FNZ3-F1
#
_cell.length_a   1.000
_cell.length_b   1.000
_cell.length_c   1.000
_cell.angle_alpha   90.00
_cell.angle_beta   90.00
_cell.angle_gamma   90.00
#
_symmetry.space_group_name_H-M   'P 1'
#
loop_
_entity.id
_entity.type
_entity.pdbx_description
1 polymer ?
#
loop_
_entity_poly.entity_id
_entity_poly.type
_entity_poly.pdbx_seq_one_letter_code
_entity_poly.pdbx_strand_id
1 'polypeptide(L)'
;QKDFGPMKKAEQRTIETGLLHAADAQPLISDDIISEEPAPDVKGNAWNMIVPITIMVLMMPVSLLYTGWDPARFAPEANLGSKIITALGNGSGSTSVLWAVLTSLFVAAIMYRTQKIFTVDEMVALAFKGIGSLMPLAVLMMLAFAIGKMSKDLGTGLYLADLSKQWLHAGLVPFVLFLTASFIAFSTGTSWGTFAIMLAIAVPMAQQFEHTLPLAVAAVLSGGVFGDHCSPISDTTIISSMASACDHIDHVKTQLPYALTAGAFSALLFLLAGFTA
;
A
#
# COMPACT_ATOMS: atom_id res chain seq x y z
N GLN A 1 23.76 -15.12 2.50
CA GLN A 1 23.25 -14.98 1.12
C GLN A 1 23.95 -13.77 0.51
N LYS A 2 24.24 -13.74 -0.79
CA LYS A 2 24.93 -12.57 -1.39
C LYS A 2 23.90 -11.74 -2.12
N ASP A 3 23.63 -10.55 -1.59
CA ASP A 3 22.95 -9.50 -2.32
C ASP A 3 23.63 -9.22 -3.67
N PHE A 4 22.95 -8.53 -4.58
CA PHE A 4 23.50 -8.17 -5.89
C PHE A 4 23.35 -6.68 -6.20
N GLY A 5 24.07 -6.23 -7.23
CA GLY A 5 24.02 -4.83 -7.66
C GLY A 5 24.55 -3.86 -6.59
N PRO A 6 23.93 -2.67 -6.43
CA PRO A 6 24.33 -1.67 -5.46
C PRO A 6 24.15 -2.14 -4.00
N MET A 7 23.15 -2.98 -3.71
CA MET A 7 22.94 -3.52 -2.36
C MET A 7 24.16 -4.33 -1.88
N LYS A 8 24.69 -5.18 -2.76
CA LYS A 8 25.93 -5.92 -2.47
C LYS A 8 27.11 -5.00 -2.17
N LYS A 9 27.24 -3.88 -2.88
CA LYS A 9 28.32 -2.91 -2.66
C LYS A 9 28.17 -2.23 -1.31
N ALA A 10 26.94 -1.90 -0.91
CA ALA A 10 26.65 -1.35 0.41
C ALA A 10 26.96 -2.37 1.52
N GLU A 11 26.56 -3.64 1.34
CA GLU A 11 26.90 -4.74 2.26
C GLU A 11 28.41 -4.91 2.42
N GLN A 12 29.14 -5.00 1.30
CA GLN A 12 30.60 -5.12 1.30
C GLN A 12 31.29 -3.93 1.98
N ARG A 13 30.83 -2.70 1.72
CA ARG A 13 31.35 -1.50 2.40
C ARG A 13 31.23 -1.63 3.91
N THR A 14 30.05 -2.01 4.40
CA THR A 14 29.82 -2.16 5.84
C THR A 14 30.69 -3.27 6.44
N ILE A 15 30.85 -4.40 5.76
CA ILE A 15 31.67 -5.53 6.25
C ILE A 15 33.17 -5.19 6.24
N GLU A 16 33.67 -4.56 5.17
CA GLU A 16 35.11 -4.33 4.97
C GLU A 16 35.61 -3.09 5.72
N THR A 17 34.79 -2.04 5.83
CA THR A 17 35.21 -0.73 6.38
C THR A 17 34.51 -0.37 7.69
N GLY A 18 33.42 -1.04 8.06
CA GLY A 18 32.56 -0.67 9.18
C GLY A 18 31.69 0.58 8.94
N LEU A 19 31.79 1.22 7.77
CA LEU A 19 31.02 2.42 7.44
C LEU A 19 29.61 2.05 6.94
N LEU A 20 28.59 2.49 7.67
CA LEU A 20 27.18 2.26 7.34
C LEU A 20 26.74 3.08 6.11
N HIS A 21 27.23 4.31 6.00
CA HIS A 21 26.88 5.23 4.92
C HIS A 21 27.99 5.36 3.88
N ALA A 22 27.61 5.70 2.64
CA ALA A 22 28.58 6.12 1.63
C ALA A 22 29.25 7.44 2.06
N ALA A 23 30.43 7.73 1.53
CA ALA A 23 31.17 8.95 1.89
C ALA A 23 30.43 10.24 1.48
N ASP A 24 29.54 10.16 0.49
CA ASP A 24 28.70 11.23 -0.05
C ASP A 24 27.23 11.17 0.39
N ALA A 25 26.90 10.22 1.28
CA ALA A 25 25.54 10.06 1.80
C ALA A 25 25.09 11.28 2.62
N GLN A 26 23.87 11.73 2.37
CA GLN A 26 23.18 12.75 3.16
C GLN A 26 21.84 12.20 3.65
N PRO A 27 21.83 11.50 4.80
CA PRO A 27 20.59 11.04 5.42
C PRO A 27 19.61 12.21 5.60
N LEU A 28 18.34 11.99 5.22
CA LEU A 28 17.27 13.00 5.35
C LEU A 28 16.98 13.37 6.81
N ILE A 29 17.37 12.50 7.75
CA ILE A 29 17.29 12.70 9.18
C ILE A 29 18.66 12.36 9.79
N SER A 30 19.16 13.22 10.68
CA SER A 30 20.27 12.86 11.57
C SER A 30 19.82 11.79 12.56
N ASP A 31 20.64 10.77 12.81
CA ASP A 31 20.36 9.66 13.75
C ASP A 31 19.76 10.11 15.09
N ASP A 32 20.08 11.33 15.53
CA ASP A 32 19.64 11.97 16.78
C ASP A 32 18.13 12.31 16.87
N ILE A 33 17.36 12.33 15.76
CA ILE A 33 15.94 12.77 15.75
C ILE A 33 14.96 11.60 15.84
N ILE A 34 15.42 10.35 15.67
CA ILE A 34 14.55 9.16 15.64
C ILE A 34 13.96 8.83 17.03
N SER A 35 14.51 9.41 18.09
CA SER A 35 13.96 9.32 19.43
C SER A 35 13.22 10.61 19.79
N GLU A 36 11.88 10.62 19.70
CA GLU A 36 11.19 11.28 20.80
C GLU A 36 11.69 10.59 22.07
N GLU A 37 12.39 11.34 22.94
CA GLU A 37 12.98 10.76 24.13
C GLU A 37 11.89 10.00 24.88
N PRO A 38 12.07 8.69 25.14
CA PRO A 38 11.09 7.93 25.90
C PRO A 38 10.85 8.67 27.21
N ALA A 39 9.58 8.81 27.60
CA ALA A 39 9.20 9.52 28.81
C ALA A 39 10.12 9.08 29.96
N PRO A 40 10.76 10.04 30.67
CA PRO A 40 11.72 9.71 31.71
C PRO A 40 11.06 8.76 32.72
N ASP A 41 11.79 7.71 33.11
CA ASP A 41 11.37 6.62 34.01
C ASP A 41 10.43 5.52 33.46
N VAL A 42 10.13 5.47 32.16
CA VAL A 42 9.35 4.36 31.58
C VAL A 42 10.25 3.26 31.01
N LYS A 43 10.25 2.07 31.64
CA LYS A 43 10.87 0.88 31.04
C LYS A 43 10.10 0.47 29.79
N GLY A 44 10.77 0.45 28.64
CA GLY A 44 10.18 0.00 27.37
C GLY A 44 9.58 -1.39 27.48
N ASN A 45 8.29 -1.52 27.17
CA ASN A 45 7.58 -2.79 27.16
C ASN A 45 7.02 -3.06 25.75
N ALA A 46 7.55 -4.08 25.08
CA ALA A 46 7.14 -4.45 23.72
C ALA A 46 5.63 -4.80 23.63
N TRP A 47 5.02 -5.24 24.73
CA TRP A 47 3.59 -5.56 24.77
C TRP A 47 2.70 -4.34 24.51
N ASN A 48 3.18 -3.13 24.80
CA ASN A 48 2.45 -1.89 24.52
C ASN A 48 2.26 -1.62 23.03
N MET A 49 3.11 -2.22 22.19
CA MET A 49 2.97 -2.19 20.74
C MET A 49 2.29 -3.47 20.22
N ILE A 50 2.71 -4.63 20.71
CA ILE A 50 2.24 -5.93 20.22
C ILE A 50 0.75 -6.14 20.46
N VAL A 51 0.22 -5.81 21.65
CA VAL A 51 -1.19 -6.06 21.98
C VAL A 51 -2.13 -5.23 21.10
N PRO A 52 -1.98 -3.89 20.98
CA PRO A 52 -2.86 -3.11 20.10
C PRO A 52 -2.79 -3.54 18.64
N ILE A 53 -1.59 -3.82 18.11
CA ILE A 53 -1.44 -4.28 16.71
C ILE A 53 -2.12 -5.64 16.50
N THR A 54 -1.95 -6.57 17.44
CA THR A 54 -2.59 -7.89 17.35
C THR A 54 -4.12 -7.74 17.36
N ILE A 55 -4.65 -6.87 18.22
CA ILE A 55 -6.08 -6.59 18.27
C ILE A 55 -6.57 -5.96 16.97
N MET A 56 -5.82 -5.01 16.41
CA MET A 56 -6.13 -4.42 15.10
C MET A 56 -6.24 -5.51 14.02
N VAL A 57 -5.24 -6.40 13.95
CA VAL A 57 -5.19 -7.47 12.95
C VAL A 57 -6.34 -8.46 13.13
N LEU A 58 -6.67 -8.85 14.36
CA LEU A 58 -7.75 -9.80 14.65
C LEU A 58 -9.15 -9.18 14.47
N MET A 59 -9.31 -7.89 14.78
CA MET A 59 -10.59 -7.20 14.63
C MET A 59 -10.99 -6.99 13.18
N MET A 60 -10.03 -7.00 12.25
CA MET A 60 -10.34 -6.83 10.83
C MET A 60 -11.20 -7.99 10.28
N PRO A 61 -10.82 -9.28 10.40
CA PRO A 61 -11.69 -10.39 10.01
C PRO A 61 -13.01 -10.42 10.77
N VAL A 62 -13.01 -10.10 12.06
CA VAL A 62 -14.23 -10.06 12.88
C VAL A 62 -15.20 -9.00 12.36
N SER A 63 -14.71 -7.80 12.03
CA SER A 63 -15.54 -6.73 11.51
C SER A 63 -16.00 -7.01 10.07
N LEU A 64 -15.18 -7.66 9.24
CA LEU A 64 -15.60 -8.11 7.91
C LEU A 64 -16.74 -9.12 8.01
N LEU A 65 -16.63 -10.09 8.92
CA LEU A 65 -17.70 -11.05 9.18
C LEU A 65 -18.97 -10.37 9.65
N TYR A 66 -18.85 -9.40 10.56
CA TYR A 66 -20.01 -8.66 11.07
C TYR A 66 -20.69 -7.85 9.97
N THR A 67 -19.94 -7.09 9.19
CA THR A 67 -20.48 -6.23 8.12
C THR A 67 -21.05 -7.02 6.93
N GLY A 68 -20.49 -8.19 6.62
CA GLY A 68 -20.95 -9.06 5.55
C GLY A 68 -21.92 -10.17 6.00
N TRP A 69 -22.34 -10.19 7.26
CA TRP A 69 -23.14 -11.29 7.81
C TRP A 69 -24.55 -11.38 7.23
N ASP A 70 -25.20 -10.24 6.96
CA ASP A 70 -26.58 -10.20 6.48
C ASP A 70 -26.78 -11.00 5.17
N PRO A 71 -26.05 -10.74 4.07
CA PRO A 71 -26.20 -11.52 2.84
C PRO A 71 -25.83 -13.01 3.02
N ALA A 72 -24.85 -13.32 3.89
CA ALA A 72 -24.45 -14.70 4.17
C ALA A 72 -25.46 -15.49 5.03
N ARG A 73 -26.23 -14.79 5.88
CA ARG A 73 -27.24 -15.38 6.77
C ARG A 73 -28.41 -15.98 5.99
N PHE A 74 -28.83 -15.31 4.92
CA PHE A 74 -29.98 -15.69 4.10
C PHE A 74 -29.65 -16.60 2.91
N ALA A 75 -28.38 -16.99 2.73
CA ALA A 75 -27.98 -17.97 1.73
C ALA A 75 -28.59 -19.35 2.07
N PRO A 76 -29.61 -19.83 1.33
CA PRO A 76 -30.24 -21.12 1.58
C PRO A 76 -29.22 -22.20 1.21
N GLU A 77 -28.98 -23.15 2.11
CA GLU A 77 -28.12 -24.34 1.91
C GLU A 77 -26.59 -24.17 1.94
N ALA A 78 -26.07 -23.07 2.50
CA ALA A 78 -24.64 -22.94 2.76
C ALA A 78 -24.22 -23.52 4.13
N ASN A 79 -23.24 -24.43 4.15
CA ASN A 79 -22.53 -24.87 5.36
C ASN A 79 -21.89 -23.67 6.10
N LEU A 80 -21.60 -23.80 7.40
CA LEU A 80 -21.01 -22.71 8.19
C LEU A 80 -19.72 -22.15 7.57
N GLY A 81 -18.86 -23.01 7.04
CA GLY A 81 -17.64 -22.60 6.34
C GLY A 81 -17.91 -21.74 5.09
N SER A 82 -18.87 -22.13 4.26
CA SER A 82 -19.28 -21.32 3.10
C SER A 82 -19.91 -19.99 3.52
N LYS A 83 -20.68 -19.95 4.61
CA LYS A 83 -21.25 -18.70 5.14
C LYS A 83 -20.15 -17.74 5.61
N ILE A 84 -19.11 -18.23 6.26
CA ILE A 84 -17.95 -17.43 6.68
C ILE A 84 -17.23 -16.83 5.46
N ILE A 85 -16.95 -17.65 4.44
CA ILE A 85 -16.27 -17.17 3.22
C ILE A 85 -17.13 -16.12 2.50
N THR A 86 -18.43 -16.38 2.36
CA THR A 86 -19.37 -15.42 1.75
C THR A 86 -19.47 -14.13 2.56
N ALA A 87 -19.50 -14.20 3.89
CA ALA A 87 -19.53 -13.03 4.74
C ALA A 87 -18.25 -12.19 4.61
N LEU A 88 -17.08 -12.84 4.60
CA LEU A 88 -15.80 -12.15 4.39
C LEU A 88 -15.75 -11.46 3.02
N GLY A 89 -16.25 -12.12 1.97
CA GLY A 89 -16.27 -11.57 0.61
C GLY A 89 -17.23 -10.39 0.42
N ASN A 90 -18.32 -10.35 1.19
CA ASN A 90 -19.32 -9.26 1.15
C ASN A 90 -19.11 -8.19 2.23
N GLY A 91 -18.13 -8.36 3.11
CA GLY A 91 -17.83 -7.40 4.17
C GLY A 91 -17.33 -6.06 3.63
N SER A 92 -17.67 -4.97 4.34
CA SER A 92 -17.19 -3.64 3.99
C SER A 92 -15.77 -3.42 4.50
N GLY A 93 -14.78 -3.53 3.61
CA GLY A 93 -13.36 -3.36 3.97
C GLY A 93 -13.06 -2.02 4.65
N SER A 94 -13.63 -0.91 4.18
CA SER A 94 -13.40 0.43 4.75
C SER A 94 -13.96 0.55 6.17
N THR A 95 -15.19 0.09 6.40
CA THR A 95 -15.82 0.08 7.72
C THR A 95 -15.07 -0.86 8.67
N SER A 96 -14.62 -2.01 8.18
CA SER A 96 -13.91 -3.00 8.99
C SER A 96 -12.53 -2.51 9.44
N VAL A 97 -11.78 -1.85 8.57
CA VAL A 97 -10.51 -1.21 8.94
C VAL A 97 -10.74 -0.11 9.98
N LEU A 98 -11.78 0.72 9.80
CA LEU A 98 -12.12 1.77 10.77
C LEU A 98 -12.36 1.20 12.18
N TRP A 99 -13.20 0.18 12.30
CA TRP A 99 -13.46 -0.46 13.60
C TRP A 99 -12.22 -1.13 14.20
N ALA A 100 -11.41 -1.78 13.36
CA ALA A 100 -10.16 -2.41 13.80
C ALA A 100 -9.17 -1.38 14.40
N VAL A 101 -8.98 -0.24 13.72
CA VAL A 101 -8.11 0.84 14.19
C VAL A 101 -8.67 1.49 15.46
N LEU A 102 -9.97 1.82 15.50
CA LEU A 102 -10.60 2.42 16.69
C LEU A 102 -10.50 1.50 17.91
N THR A 103 -10.72 0.20 17.74
CA THR A 103 -10.61 -0.78 18.83
C THR A 103 -9.17 -0.90 19.32
N SER A 104 -8.20 -0.90 18.39
CA SER A 104 -6.77 -0.91 18.72
C SER A 104 -6.34 0.33 19.50
N LEU A 105 -6.73 1.53 19.04
CA LEU A 105 -6.45 2.79 19.73
C LEU A 105 -7.09 2.83 21.11
N PHE A 106 -8.31 2.31 21.24
CA PHE A 106 -9.00 2.22 22.53
C PHE A 106 -8.25 1.31 23.52
N VAL A 107 -7.81 0.14 23.06
CA VAL A 107 -7.04 -0.78 23.93
C VAL A 107 -5.68 -0.19 24.27
N ALA A 108 -4.99 0.44 23.32
CA ALA A 108 -3.75 1.16 23.56
C ALA A 108 -3.95 2.25 24.63
N ALA A 109 -5.03 3.03 24.54
CA ALA A 109 -5.34 4.07 25.51
C ALA A 109 -5.58 3.49 26.93
N ILE A 110 -6.27 2.35 27.03
CA ILE A 110 -6.46 1.65 28.32
C ILE A 110 -5.10 1.17 28.88
N MET A 111 -4.26 0.56 28.05
CA MET A 111 -2.95 0.07 28.46
C MET A 111 -2.04 1.21 28.93
N TYR A 112 -1.93 2.28 28.15
CA TYR A 112 -1.13 3.45 28.51
C TYR A 112 -1.65 4.17 29.76
N ARG A 113 -2.98 4.22 29.94
CA ARG A 113 -3.59 4.81 31.15
C ARG A 113 -3.34 3.96 32.39
N THR A 114 -3.49 2.64 32.30
CA THR A 114 -3.30 1.71 33.44
C THR A 114 -1.84 1.62 33.87
N GLN A 115 -0.91 1.71 32.92
CA GLN A 115 0.53 1.79 33.16
C GLN A 115 0.99 3.19 33.57
N LYS A 116 0.09 4.19 33.56
CA LYS A 116 0.37 5.61 33.88
C LYS A 116 1.48 6.21 33.04
N ILE A 117 1.59 5.78 31.78
CA ILE A 117 2.58 6.30 30.82
C ILE A 117 2.13 7.64 30.28
N PHE A 118 0.85 7.75 29.89
CA PHE A 118 0.27 8.98 29.33
C PHE A 118 -1.04 9.36 30.04
N THR A 119 -1.29 10.66 30.08
CA THR A 119 -2.58 11.27 30.44
C THR A 119 -3.55 11.22 29.26
N VAL A 120 -4.85 11.45 29.53
CA VAL A 120 -5.86 11.45 28.47
C VAL A 120 -5.59 12.56 27.45
N ASP A 121 -5.19 13.74 27.92
CA ASP A 121 -4.91 14.88 27.05
C ASP A 121 -3.70 14.62 26.15
N GLU A 122 -2.63 13.99 26.68
CA GLU A 122 -1.47 13.57 25.88
C GLU A 122 -1.85 12.52 24.83
N MET A 123 -2.66 11.52 25.20
CA MET A 123 -3.12 10.50 24.26
C MET A 123 -3.97 11.10 23.13
N VAL A 124 -4.87 12.04 23.46
CA VAL A 124 -5.67 12.76 22.47
C VAL A 124 -4.78 13.63 21.57
N ALA A 125 -3.83 14.37 22.14
CA ALA A 125 -2.88 15.18 21.37
C ALA A 125 -2.05 14.33 20.41
N LEU A 126 -1.55 13.17 20.85
CA LEU A 126 -0.82 12.21 20.00
C LEU A 126 -1.71 11.65 18.88
N ALA A 127 -2.99 11.36 19.16
CA ALA A 127 -3.93 10.92 18.14
C ALA A 127 -4.16 12.01 17.06
N PHE A 128 -4.36 13.27 17.46
CA PHE A 128 -4.49 14.38 16.52
C PHE A 128 -3.19 14.66 15.75
N LYS A 129 -2.02 14.53 16.38
CA LYS A 129 -0.72 14.60 15.69
C LYS A 129 -0.62 13.52 14.61
N GLY A 130 -1.02 12.29 14.93
CA GLY A 130 -1.08 11.18 13.97
C GLY A 130 -2.03 11.47 12.80
N ILE A 131 -3.25 11.94 13.06
CA ILE A 131 -4.21 12.33 12.02
C ILE A 131 -3.61 13.44 11.14
N GLY A 132 -3.02 14.47 11.76
CA GLY A 132 -2.36 15.58 11.07
C GLY A 132 -1.26 15.12 10.11
N SER A 133 -0.46 14.13 10.50
CA SER A 133 0.60 13.56 9.65
C SER A 133 0.09 12.85 8.39
N LEU A 134 -1.17 12.38 8.40
CA LEU A 134 -1.80 11.67 7.27
C LEU A 134 -2.74 12.58 6.45
N MET A 135 -2.90 13.85 6.81
CA MET A 135 -3.76 14.79 6.08
C MET A 135 -3.40 14.95 4.59
N PRO A 136 -2.13 15.03 4.17
CA PRO A 136 -1.77 15.11 2.75
C PRO A 136 -2.29 13.90 1.96
N LEU A 137 -2.14 12.69 2.52
CA LEU A 137 -2.65 11.45 1.92
C LEU A 137 -4.18 11.49 1.78
N ALA A 138 -4.90 11.97 2.80
CA ALA A 138 -6.35 12.08 2.75
C ALA A 138 -6.84 13.05 1.65
N VAL A 139 -6.18 14.20 1.49
CA VAL A 139 -6.49 15.17 0.44
C VAL A 139 -6.16 14.60 -0.95
N LEU A 140 -5.00 13.95 -1.10
CA LEU A 140 -4.62 13.26 -2.33
C LEU A 140 -5.69 12.23 -2.73
N MET A 141 -6.18 11.43 -1.80
CA MET A 141 -7.25 10.43 -2.04
C MET A 141 -8.56 11.05 -2.45
N MET A 142 -8.96 12.15 -1.79
CA MET A 142 -10.16 12.88 -2.17
C MET A 142 -10.09 13.38 -3.62
N LEU A 143 -8.97 13.99 -4.01
CA LEU A 143 -8.75 14.47 -5.38
C LEU A 143 -8.64 13.33 -6.38
N ALA A 144 -7.96 12.23 -6.02
CA ALA A 144 -7.81 11.05 -6.86
C ALA A 144 -9.17 10.41 -7.18
N PHE A 145 -10.05 10.27 -6.18
CA PHE A 145 -11.41 9.80 -6.41
C PHE A 145 -12.27 10.79 -7.22
N ALA A 146 -12.05 12.10 -7.06
CA ALA A 146 -12.71 13.10 -7.90
C ALA A 146 -12.29 12.96 -9.38
N ILE A 147 -11.00 12.76 -9.67
CA ILE A 147 -10.49 12.51 -11.02
C ILE A 147 -11.02 11.17 -11.56
N GLY A 148 -11.04 10.12 -10.74
CA GLY A 148 -11.60 8.82 -11.13
C GLY A 148 -13.08 8.93 -11.52
N LYS A 149 -13.87 9.68 -10.73
CA LYS A 149 -15.27 9.97 -11.04
C LYS A 149 -15.42 10.80 -12.31
N MET A 150 -14.65 11.88 -12.47
CA MET A 150 -14.66 12.71 -13.68
C MET A 150 -14.29 11.89 -14.92
N SER A 151 -13.30 11.00 -14.83
CA SER A 151 -12.89 10.12 -15.92
C SER A 151 -13.99 9.12 -16.30
N LYS A 152 -14.76 8.65 -15.32
CA LYS A 152 -15.93 7.80 -15.54
C LYS A 152 -17.07 8.59 -16.21
N ASP A 153 -17.37 9.79 -15.72
CA ASP A 153 -18.46 10.64 -16.23
C ASP A 153 -18.18 11.11 -17.67
N LEU A 154 -16.91 11.40 -17.99
CA LEU A 154 -16.47 11.73 -19.37
C LEU A 154 -16.38 10.50 -20.29
N GLY A 155 -16.47 9.29 -19.75
CA GLY A 155 -16.31 8.07 -20.53
C GLY A 155 -14.88 7.84 -21.03
N THR A 156 -13.86 8.39 -20.36
CA THR A 156 -12.46 8.34 -20.79
C THR A 156 -11.98 6.90 -21.03
N GLY A 157 -12.34 5.97 -20.14
CA GLY A 157 -11.97 4.56 -20.30
C GLY A 157 -12.61 3.90 -21.52
N LEU A 158 -13.87 4.24 -21.83
CA LEU A 158 -14.56 3.74 -23.02
C LEU A 158 -13.94 4.32 -24.30
N TYR A 159 -13.68 5.63 -24.31
CA TYR A 159 -13.04 6.31 -25.43
C TYR A 159 -11.66 5.70 -25.73
N LEU A 160 -10.82 5.50 -24.70
CA LEU A 160 -9.51 4.87 -24.87
C LEU A 160 -9.64 3.42 -25.35
N ALA A 161 -10.60 2.66 -24.83
CA ALA A 161 -10.84 1.29 -25.28
C ALA A 161 -11.23 1.24 -26.77
N ASP A 162 -12.16 2.08 -27.22
CA ASP A 162 -12.61 2.15 -28.61
C ASP A 162 -11.48 2.57 -29.57
N LEU A 163 -10.68 3.55 -29.16
CA LEU A 163 -9.52 4.00 -29.92
C LEU A 163 -8.46 2.89 -30.02
N SER A 164 -8.23 2.17 -28.92
CA SER A 164 -7.21 1.12 -28.84
C SER A 164 -7.59 -0.12 -29.63
N LYS A 165 -8.89 -0.46 -29.70
CA LYS A 165 -9.39 -1.67 -30.41
C LYS A 165 -8.94 -1.78 -31.86
N GLN A 166 -8.64 -0.66 -32.51
CA GLN A 166 -8.23 -0.63 -33.91
C GLN A 166 -6.83 -1.22 -34.15
N TRP A 167 -5.97 -1.23 -33.13
CA TRP A 167 -4.55 -1.58 -33.29
C TRP A 167 -3.97 -2.41 -32.13
N LEU A 168 -4.62 -2.44 -30.97
CA LEU A 168 -4.17 -3.18 -29.80
C LEU A 168 -4.83 -4.56 -29.77
N HIS A 169 -4.02 -5.61 -29.71
CA HIS A 169 -4.51 -6.97 -29.51
C HIS A 169 -5.03 -7.13 -28.07
N ALA A 170 -6.18 -7.79 -27.88
CA ALA A 170 -6.80 -7.99 -26.57
C ALA A 170 -5.79 -8.53 -25.54
N GLY A 171 -5.08 -9.61 -25.87
CA GLY A 171 -4.11 -10.22 -24.95
C GLY A 171 -2.94 -9.33 -24.48
N LEU A 172 -2.74 -8.16 -25.09
CA LEU A 172 -1.76 -7.17 -24.61
C LEU A 172 -2.33 -6.22 -23.56
N VAL A 173 -3.64 -6.17 -23.36
CA VAL A 173 -4.31 -5.20 -22.49
C VAL A 173 -3.78 -5.28 -21.04
N PRO A 174 -3.72 -6.44 -20.37
CA PRO A 174 -3.19 -6.50 -19.00
C PRO A 174 -1.74 -6.04 -18.90
N PHE A 175 -0.92 -6.40 -19.88
CA PHE A 175 0.49 -5.98 -19.94
C PHE A 175 0.63 -4.46 -20.08
N VAL A 176 -0.11 -3.85 -21.00
CA VAL A 176 -0.09 -2.40 -21.22
C VAL A 176 -0.63 -1.65 -20.00
N LEU A 177 -1.70 -2.15 -19.37
CA LEU A 177 -2.23 -1.58 -18.13
C LEU A 177 -1.22 -1.60 -16.99
N PHE A 178 -0.51 -2.73 -16.82
CA PHE A 178 0.57 -2.85 -15.84
C PHE A 178 1.68 -1.83 -16.10
N LEU A 179 2.18 -1.74 -17.34
CA LEU A 179 3.27 -0.81 -17.69
C LEU A 179 2.85 0.66 -17.52
N THR A 180 1.62 0.99 -17.92
CA THR A 180 1.09 2.36 -17.83
C THR A 180 0.91 2.76 -16.37
N ALA A 181 0.31 1.88 -15.54
CA ALA A 181 0.18 2.12 -14.11
C ALA A 181 1.56 2.24 -13.43
N SER A 182 2.50 1.39 -13.81
CA SER A 182 3.90 1.45 -13.32
C SER A 182 4.55 2.80 -13.62
N PHE A 183 4.41 3.27 -14.85
CA PHE A 183 5.00 4.54 -15.28
C PHE A 183 4.38 5.74 -14.56
N ILE A 184 3.05 5.76 -14.44
CA ILE A 184 2.32 6.83 -13.74
C ILE A 184 2.70 6.83 -12.25
N ALA A 185 2.69 5.67 -11.58
CA ALA A 185 3.03 5.59 -10.17
C ALA A 185 4.50 5.95 -9.91
N PHE A 186 5.42 5.53 -10.77
CA PHE A 186 6.82 5.95 -10.68
C PHE A 186 6.98 7.46 -10.80
N SER A 187 6.25 8.07 -11.74
CA SER A 187 6.35 9.51 -12.03
C SER A 187 5.64 10.37 -10.98
N THR A 188 4.59 9.85 -10.33
CA THR A 188 3.79 10.58 -9.33
C THR A 188 4.19 10.26 -7.89
N GLY A 189 4.91 9.16 -7.66
CA GLY A 189 5.31 8.70 -6.32
C GLY A 189 4.13 8.22 -5.47
N THR A 190 3.03 7.75 -6.08
CA THR A 190 1.85 7.30 -5.32
C THR A 190 1.13 6.11 -5.97
N SER A 191 1.01 5.02 -5.21
CA SER A 191 0.20 3.85 -5.59
C SER A 191 -1.29 4.21 -5.67
N TRP A 192 -1.80 4.82 -4.61
CA TRP A 192 -3.23 5.04 -4.45
C TRP A 192 -3.80 6.04 -5.46
N GLY A 193 -3.05 7.13 -5.75
CA GLY A 193 -3.45 8.09 -6.78
C GLY A 193 -3.53 7.41 -8.15
N THR A 194 -2.54 6.56 -8.45
CA THR A 194 -2.50 5.77 -9.68
C THR A 194 -3.68 4.81 -9.77
N PHE A 195 -4.05 4.11 -8.69
CA PHE A 195 -5.19 3.19 -8.70
C PHE A 195 -6.50 3.90 -9.03
N ALA A 196 -6.75 5.06 -8.43
CA ALA A 196 -7.99 5.80 -8.67
C ALA A 196 -8.16 6.21 -10.13
N ILE A 197 -7.07 6.66 -10.78
CA ILE A 197 -7.05 7.06 -12.18
C ILE A 197 -7.15 5.82 -13.09
N MET A 198 -6.26 4.85 -12.88
CA MET A 198 -6.11 3.71 -13.77
C MET A 198 -7.27 2.73 -13.69
N LEU A 199 -7.91 2.54 -12.53
CA LEU A 199 -9.09 1.66 -12.44
C LEU A 199 -10.29 2.23 -13.20
N ALA A 200 -10.45 3.56 -13.25
CA ALA A 200 -11.50 4.18 -14.07
C ALA A 200 -11.32 3.92 -15.58
N ILE A 201 -10.10 3.60 -16.02
CA ILE A 201 -9.76 3.29 -17.41
C ILE A 201 -9.77 1.77 -17.64
N ALA A 202 -9.09 1.02 -16.77
CA ALA A 202 -8.88 -0.41 -16.89
C ALA A 202 -10.17 -1.22 -16.82
N VAL A 203 -11.14 -0.82 -15.98
CA VAL A 203 -12.42 -1.54 -15.86
C VAL A 203 -13.21 -1.47 -17.18
N PRO A 204 -13.46 -0.29 -17.78
CA PRO A 204 -14.05 -0.21 -19.12
C PRO A 204 -13.24 -0.94 -20.19
N MET A 205 -11.90 -0.82 -20.18
CA MET A 205 -11.06 -1.52 -21.15
C MET A 205 -11.20 -3.04 -21.06
N ALA A 206 -11.21 -3.62 -19.86
CA ALA A 206 -11.38 -5.05 -19.66
C ALA A 206 -12.71 -5.54 -20.23
N GLN A 207 -13.80 -4.80 -19.97
CA GLN A 207 -15.14 -5.14 -20.48
C GLN A 207 -15.20 -5.06 -22.00
N GLN A 208 -14.59 -4.02 -22.58
CA GLN A 208 -14.58 -3.79 -24.01
C GLN A 208 -13.76 -4.82 -24.81
N PHE A 209 -12.63 -5.24 -24.27
CA PHE A 209 -11.76 -6.26 -24.86
C PHE A 209 -12.14 -7.69 -24.43
N GLU A 210 -13.28 -7.85 -23.74
CA GLU A 210 -13.79 -9.14 -23.25
C GLU A 210 -12.81 -9.92 -22.37
N HIS A 211 -11.93 -9.20 -21.65
CA HIS A 211 -11.02 -9.78 -20.68
C HIS A 211 -11.61 -9.84 -19.28
N THR A 212 -11.06 -10.76 -18.48
CA THR A 212 -11.47 -10.90 -17.08
C THR A 212 -11.12 -9.63 -16.29
N LEU A 213 -12.14 -9.05 -15.65
CA LEU A 213 -11.99 -7.87 -14.79
C LEU A 213 -10.91 -8.06 -13.69
N PRO A 214 -10.81 -9.23 -13.02
CA PRO A 214 -9.76 -9.46 -12.02
C PRO A 214 -8.34 -9.29 -12.57
N LEU A 215 -8.08 -9.71 -13.82
CA LEU A 215 -6.76 -9.62 -14.42
C LEU A 215 -6.37 -8.17 -14.70
N ALA A 216 -7.29 -7.35 -15.22
CA ALA A 216 -7.06 -5.93 -15.46
C ALA A 216 -6.86 -5.14 -14.15
N VAL A 217 -7.66 -5.45 -13.12
CA VAL A 217 -7.51 -4.85 -11.79
C VAL A 217 -6.17 -5.26 -11.19
N ALA A 218 -5.80 -6.55 -11.25
CA ALA A 218 -4.52 -7.04 -10.76
C ALA A 218 -3.33 -6.37 -11.47
N ALA A 219 -3.41 -6.16 -12.78
CA ALA A 219 -2.38 -5.47 -13.56
C ALA A 219 -2.20 -4.02 -13.09
N VAL A 220 -3.29 -3.27 -12.92
CA VAL A 220 -3.24 -1.89 -12.43
C VAL A 220 -2.70 -1.80 -11.01
N LEU A 221 -3.20 -2.64 -10.10
CA LEU A 221 -2.76 -2.63 -8.70
C LEU A 221 -1.26 -3.00 -8.60
N SER A 222 -0.83 -4.04 -9.31
CA SER A 222 0.57 -4.47 -9.30
C SER A 222 1.48 -3.41 -9.91
N GLY A 223 1.07 -2.79 -11.02
CA GLY A 223 1.83 -1.73 -11.66
C GLY A 223 1.96 -0.51 -10.77
N GLY A 224 0.86 -0.07 -10.15
CA GLY A 224 0.91 1.09 -9.25
C GLY A 224 1.79 0.86 -8.02
N VAL A 225 1.74 -0.32 -7.39
CA VAL A 225 2.66 -0.66 -6.28
C VAL A 225 4.11 -0.68 -6.76
N PHE A 226 4.39 -1.35 -7.87
CA PHE A 226 5.75 -1.46 -8.39
C PHE A 226 6.34 -0.07 -8.72
N GLY A 227 5.57 0.78 -9.41
CA GLY A 227 6.02 2.12 -9.80
C GLY A 227 6.28 3.00 -8.59
N ASP A 228 5.35 3.04 -7.63
CA ASP A 228 5.48 3.79 -6.38
C ASP A 228 6.72 3.36 -5.59
N HIS A 229 6.93 2.05 -5.43
CA HIS A 229 8.08 1.49 -4.74
C HIS A 229 9.42 1.83 -5.39
N CYS A 230 9.45 1.99 -6.71
CA CYS A 230 10.66 2.39 -7.44
C CYS A 230 10.89 3.92 -7.43
N SER A 231 9.89 4.72 -7.06
CA SER A 231 9.93 6.17 -7.23
C SER A 231 10.82 6.86 -6.17
N PRO A 232 11.77 7.73 -6.57
CA PRO A 232 12.55 8.55 -5.65
C PRO A 232 11.75 9.67 -4.98
N ILE A 233 10.51 9.91 -5.39
CA ILE A 233 9.66 10.96 -4.82
C ILE A 233 8.46 10.38 -4.05
N SER A 234 8.43 9.06 -3.88
CA SER A 234 7.35 8.38 -3.17
C SER A 234 7.43 8.60 -1.67
N ASP A 235 6.27 8.88 -1.07
CA ASP A 235 6.12 8.97 0.39
C ASP A 235 6.59 7.69 1.09
N THR A 236 6.30 6.52 0.51
CA THR A 236 6.71 5.21 1.06
C THR A 236 8.23 5.07 1.03
N THR A 237 8.86 5.47 -0.07
CA THR A 237 10.32 5.44 -0.23
C THR A 237 11.00 6.43 0.72
N ILE A 238 10.46 7.64 0.83
CA ILE A 238 10.97 8.68 1.73
C ILE A 238 10.88 8.22 3.18
N ILE A 239 9.69 7.81 3.63
CA ILE A 239 9.47 7.34 5.02
C ILE A 239 10.31 6.10 5.33
N SER A 240 10.46 5.16 4.38
CA SER A 240 11.28 3.96 4.59
C SER A 240 12.77 4.31 4.75
N SER A 241 13.29 5.22 3.94
CA SER A 241 14.68 5.70 4.07
C SER A 241 14.92 6.46 5.38
N MET A 242 13.97 7.31 5.77
CA MET A 242 13.96 8.04 7.04
C MET A 242 13.94 7.09 8.24
N ALA A 243 13.03 6.11 8.25
CA ALA A 243 12.91 5.15 9.34
C ALA A 243 14.13 4.23 9.46
N SER A 244 14.85 4.01 8.35
CA SER A 244 16.07 3.20 8.32
C SER A 244 17.35 4.02 8.53
N ALA A 245 17.21 5.34 8.75
CA ALA A 245 18.31 6.31 8.87
C ALA A 245 19.32 6.27 7.70
N CYS A 246 18.91 5.78 6.53
CA CYS A 246 19.82 5.65 5.39
C CYS A 246 19.67 6.83 4.43
N ASP A 247 20.70 7.04 3.60
CA ASP A 247 20.60 8.01 2.53
C ASP A 247 19.47 7.61 1.56
N HIS A 248 18.64 8.58 1.24
CA HIS A 248 17.43 8.36 0.45
C HIS A 248 17.73 7.84 -0.95
N ILE A 249 18.77 8.38 -1.58
CA ILE A 249 19.16 8.00 -2.94
C ILE A 249 19.83 6.63 -2.92
N ASP A 250 20.63 6.31 -1.91
CA ASP A 250 21.18 4.97 -1.73
C ASP A 250 20.08 3.94 -1.50
N HIS A 251 19.03 4.26 -0.71
CA HIS A 251 17.86 3.42 -0.54
C HIS A 251 17.20 3.09 -1.89
N VAL A 252 16.93 4.10 -2.72
CA VAL A 252 16.38 3.93 -4.07
C VAL A 252 17.29 3.09 -4.96
N LYS A 253 18.58 3.42 -5.03
CA LYS A 253 19.54 2.72 -5.91
C LYS A 253 19.72 1.26 -5.54
N THR A 254 19.71 0.93 -4.25
CA THR A 254 19.92 -0.44 -3.77
C THR A 254 18.69 -1.32 -4.00
N GLN A 255 17.48 -0.79 -3.85
CA GLN A 255 16.24 -1.55 -4.07
C GLN A 255 15.87 -1.70 -5.56
N LEU A 256 16.17 -0.69 -6.39
CA LEU A 256 15.68 -0.63 -7.77
C LEU A 256 16.00 -1.88 -8.62
N PRO A 257 17.19 -2.51 -8.56
CA PRO A 257 17.46 -3.74 -9.32
C PRO A 257 16.58 -4.94 -8.92
N TYR A 258 16.25 -5.06 -7.63
CA TYR A 258 15.36 -6.11 -7.13
C TYR A 258 13.93 -5.86 -7.60
N ALA A 259 13.48 -4.61 -7.45
CA ALA A 259 12.16 -4.20 -7.90
C ALA A 259 12.00 -4.38 -9.42
N LEU A 260 12.99 -3.97 -10.22
CA LEU A 260 12.99 -4.17 -11.68
C LEU A 260 12.94 -5.64 -12.07
N THR A 261 13.63 -6.51 -11.32
CA THR A 261 13.58 -7.95 -11.56
C THR A 261 12.16 -8.48 -11.33
N ALA A 262 11.55 -8.15 -10.18
CA ALA A 262 10.17 -8.55 -9.88
C ALA A 262 9.15 -7.93 -10.85
N GLY A 263 9.35 -6.68 -11.23
CA GLY A 263 8.53 -5.95 -12.20
C GLY A 263 8.59 -6.56 -13.59
N ALA A 264 9.79 -6.97 -14.05
CA ALA A 264 9.96 -7.68 -15.32
C ALA A 264 9.25 -9.04 -15.32
N PHE A 265 9.37 -9.82 -14.24
CA PHE A 265 8.62 -11.07 -14.09
C PHE A 265 7.11 -10.83 -14.09
N SER A 266 6.65 -9.82 -13.35
CA SER A 266 5.22 -9.46 -13.31
C SER A 266 4.71 -9.05 -14.69
N ALA A 267 5.48 -8.24 -15.42
CA ALA A 267 5.14 -7.83 -16.78
C ALA A 267 5.03 -9.05 -17.71
N LEU A 268 5.98 -9.97 -17.67
CA LEU A 268 5.91 -11.21 -18.45
C LEU A 268 4.70 -12.06 -18.08
N LEU A 269 4.37 -12.17 -16.78
CA LEU A 269 3.20 -12.92 -16.34
C LEU A 269 1.89 -12.26 -16.81
N PHE A 270 1.77 -10.93 -16.77
CA PHE A 270 0.59 -10.24 -17.31
C PHE A 270 0.48 -10.36 -18.84
N LEU A 271 1.61 -10.38 -19.54
CA LEU A 271 1.64 -10.64 -20.98
C LEU A 271 1.12 -12.04 -21.28
N LEU A 272 1.69 -13.07 -20.64
CA LEU A 272 1.27 -14.45 -20.84
C LEU A 272 -0.18 -14.67 -20.43
N ALA A 273 -0.57 -14.17 -19.26
CA ALA A 273 -1.93 -14.28 -18.75
C ALA A 273 -2.94 -13.65 -19.71
N GLY A 274 -2.61 -12.49 -20.30
CA GLY A 274 -3.47 -11.82 -21.28
C GLY A 274 -3.73 -12.66 -22.53
N PHE A 275 -2.77 -13.45 -23.02
CA PHE A 275 -3.00 -14.35 -24.16
C PHE A 275 -3.73 -15.65 -23.80
N THR A 276 -3.87 -15.96 -22.50
CA THR A 276 -4.50 -17.21 -22.02
C THR A 276 -5.87 -17.00 -21.36
N ALA A 277 -6.25 -15.74 -21.10
CA ALA A 277 -7.41 -15.35 -20.31
C ALA A 277 -8.57 -14.79 -21.15
#